data_AF-A0A673VZK5-F1
#
_entry.id   AF-A0A673VZK5-F1
#
_cell.length_a   1.000
_cell.length_b   1.000
_cell.length_c   1.000
_cell.angle_alpha   90.00
_cell.angle_beta   90.00
_cell.angle_gamma   90.00
#
_symmetry.space_group_name_H-M   'P 1'
#
loop_
_entity.id
_entity.type
_entity.pdbx_description
1 polymer ?
#
loop_
_entity_poly.entity_id
_entity_poly.type
_entity_poly.pdbx_seq_one_letter_code
_entity_poly.pdbx_strand_id
1 'polypeptide(L)'
;TALYNNHVSLSLPHPLSLSQMCCHLPHPINVALKGVASQSSLNGYGNAHNAIDGNRESDYYKRSCTHTAQNTNPWWRVDLLDVYRVTAVSITNRGDDVPERLDGAEIRIGNSLENNGINNPRCVVISHIPAGKTYTFQCNEMEGRYVVVVIPGRSEWLTLCEVEVFDLLPELTELKCNHPNSGSYYRIAKLLL
;
A
#
# COMPACT_ATOMS: atom_id res chain seq x y z
N THR A 1 -53.77 9.16 15.79
CA THR A 1 -52.92 7.96 15.73
C THR A 1 -52.48 7.76 14.28
N ALA A 2 -51.15 7.79 14.08
CA ALA A 2 -50.36 7.32 12.93
C ALA A 2 -50.69 7.78 11.49
N LEU A 3 -49.97 8.84 11.09
CA LEU A 3 -49.16 9.07 9.89
C LEU A 3 -49.12 8.04 8.73
N TYR A 4 -49.43 8.56 7.53
CA TYR A 4 -48.63 8.62 6.29
C TYR A 4 -47.96 7.36 5.71
N ASN A 5 -48.35 7.00 4.48
CA ASN A 5 -47.43 6.55 3.43
C ASN A 5 -47.93 7.06 2.07
N ASN A 6 -47.45 8.25 1.68
CA ASN A 6 -47.64 8.81 0.35
C ASN A 6 -46.49 8.33 -0.55
N HIS A 7 -46.84 7.61 -1.62
CA HIS A 7 -45.98 7.43 -2.77
C HIS A 7 -45.73 8.81 -3.40
N VAL A 8 -44.48 9.28 -3.38
CA VAL A 8 -44.07 10.43 -4.18
C VAL A 8 -43.29 9.90 -5.38
N SER A 9 -43.98 9.74 -6.50
CA SER A 9 -43.36 9.62 -7.83
C SER A 9 -42.84 11.00 -8.25
N LEU A 10 -41.53 11.22 -8.11
CA LEU A 10 -40.86 12.42 -8.61
C LEU A 10 -40.64 12.29 -10.11
N SER A 11 -41.46 12.99 -10.90
CA SER A 11 -41.17 13.25 -12.32
C SER A 11 -40.04 14.28 -12.42
N LEU A 12 -38.88 13.87 -12.91
CA LEU A 12 -37.73 14.75 -13.16
C LEU A 12 -37.99 15.60 -14.42
N PRO A 13 -37.76 16.94 -14.39
CA PRO A 13 -37.72 17.74 -15.60
C PRO A 13 -36.35 17.57 -16.26
N HIS A 14 -36.34 17.02 -17.48
CA HIS A 14 -35.19 16.86 -18.37
C HIS A 14 -34.13 15.79 -18.00
N PRO A 15 -33.53 15.12 -19.01
CA PRO A 15 -32.52 14.10 -18.79
C PRO A 15 -31.21 14.78 -18.36
N LEU A 16 -30.86 14.67 -17.08
CA LEU A 16 -29.56 15.12 -16.58
C LEU A 16 -28.47 14.24 -17.20
N SER A 17 -27.55 14.89 -17.93
CA SER A 17 -26.31 14.30 -18.45
C SER A 17 -25.54 13.58 -17.34
N LEU A 18 -25.04 12.38 -17.63
CA LEU A 18 -24.23 11.50 -16.75
C LEU A 18 -22.89 12.12 -16.28
N SER A 19 -22.63 13.40 -16.52
CA SER A 19 -21.29 14.00 -16.41
C SER A 19 -20.98 14.74 -15.11
N GLN A 20 -21.81 14.70 -14.06
CA GLN A 20 -21.55 15.53 -12.87
C GLN A 20 -21.96 14.92 -11.53
N MET A 21 -21.41 13.74 -11.22
CA MET A 21 -21.36 13.21 -9.85
C MET A 21 -19.94 12.74 -9.54
N CYS A 22 -19.03 13.68 -9.27
CA CYS A 22 -17.70 13.33 -8.76
C CYS A 22 -17.79 13.04 -7.25
N CYS A 23 -18.30 11.88 -6.88
CA CYS A 23 -17.90 11.29 -5.60
C CYS A 23 -16.41 10.95 -5.76
N HIS A 24 -15.52 11.69 -5.10
CA HIS A 24 -14.12 11.34 -5.07
C HIS A 24 -14.02 9.99 -4.36
N LEU A 25 -13.87 8.89 -5.10
CA LEU A 25 -13.57 7.60 -4.49
C LEU A 25 -12.23 7.77 -3.77
N PRO A 26 -12.09 7.31 -2.52
CA PRO A 26 -10.81 7.36 -1.82
C PRO A 26 -9.78 6.63 -2.69
N HIS A 27 -8.83 7.40 -3.23
CA HIS A 27 -7.72 6.82 -3.97
C HIS A 27 -6.73 6.25 -2.96
N PRO A 28 -6.26 5.00 -3.15
CA PRO A 28 -5.16 4.47 -2.35
C PRO A 28 -3.93 5.38 -2.49
N ILE A 29 -3.38 5.85 -1.37
CA ILE A 29 -2.20 6.72 -1.37
C ILE A 29 -0.98 5.88 -0.99
N ASN A 30 0.10 5.97 -1.79
CA ASN A 30 1.39 5.37 -1.41
C ASN A 30 2.03 6.19 -0.28
N VAL A 31 1.91 5.72 0.95
CA VAL A 31 2.43 6.38 2.15
C VAL A 31 3.92 6.12 2.37
N ALA A 32 4.51 5.14 1.67
CA ALA A 32 5.91 4.77 1.82
C ALA A 32 6.89 5.86 1.32
N LEU A 33 6.47 6.69 0.36
CA LEU A 33 7.29 7.76 -0.24
C LEU A 33 7.79 8.79 0.78
N LYS A 34 7.10 8.95 1.90
CA LYS A 34 7.46 9.88 2.98
C LYS A 34 8.23 9.20 4.12
N GLY A 35 8.38 7.88 4.04
CA GLY A 35 8.98 7.07 5.09
C GLY A 35 10.51 7.11 5.09
N VAL A 36 11.09 6.42 6.06
CA VAL A 36 12.54 6.23 6.19
C VAL A 36 12.85 4.74 6.08
N ALA A 37 13.58 4.37 5.04
CA ALA A 37 13.94 2.98 4.77
C ALA A 37 15.26 2.58 5.45
N SER A 38 15.37 1.30 5.83
CA SER A 38 16.58 0.67 6.38
C SER A 38 16.62 -0.79 5.97
N GLN A 39 17.81 -1.41 5.98
CA GLN A 39 17.97 -2.81 5.62
C GLN A 39 19.09 -3.47 6.42
N SER A 40 19.14 -4.79 6.44
CA SER A 40 20.06 -5.59 7.24
C SER A 40 21.54 -5.32 6.95
N SER A 41 21.87 -5.03 5.68
CA SER A 41 23.23 -4.75 5.21
C SER A 41 23.18 -4.08 3.85
N LEU A 42 24.27 -3.42 3.44
CA LEU A 42 24.39 -2.78 2.14
C LEU A 42 25.35 -3.56 1.24
N ASN A 43 24.98 -3.74 -0.03
CA ASN A 43 25.86 -4.19 -1.09
C ASN A 43 25.78 -3.25 -2.30
N GLY A 44 26.93 -2.80 -2.79
CA GLY A 44 27.02 -1.95 -3.98
C GLY A 44 26.24 -0.64 -3.86
N TYR A 45 25.38 -0.37 -4.84
CA TYR A 45 24.58 0.86 -4.94
C TYR A 45 23.16 0.70 -4.38
N GLY A 46 22.85 -0.46 -3.79
CA GLY A 46 21.50 -0.84 -3.39
C GLY A 46 21.08 -0.30 -2.02
N ASN A 47 21.08 1.01 -1.85
CA ASN A 47 20.62 1.67 -0.62
C ASN A 47 19.15 1.36 -0.35
N ALA A 48 18.77 1.23 0.93
CA ALA A 48 17.40 0.90 1.33
C ALA A 48 16.35 1.90 0.81
N HIS A 49 16.72 3.18 0.70
CA HIS A 49 15.83 4.24 0.22
C HIS A 49 15.35 4.04 -1.23
N ASN A 50 16.13 3.32 -2.05
CA ASN A 50 15.79 3.10 -3.46
C ASN A 50 14.44 2.37 -3.63
N ALA A 51 13.98 1.60 -2.64
CA ALA A 51 12.67 0.93 -2.70
C ALA A 51 11.47 1.84 -2.35
N ILE A 52 11.68 3.11 -2.02
CA ILE A 52 10.61 4.07 -1.72
C ILE A 52 10.85 5.41 -2.42
N ASP A 53 11.61 5.40 -3.52
CA ASP A 53 11.98 6.61 -4.26
C ASP A 53 10.92 7.00 -5.31
N GLY A 54 9.88 6.18 -5.48
CA GLY A 54 8.80 6.40 -6.42
C GLY A 54 9.09 5.89 -7.83
N ASN A 55 10.15 5.09 -8.02
CA ASN A 55 10.58 4.62 -9.33
C ASN A 55 10.68 3.09 -9.39
N ARG A 56 9.78 2.47 -10.14
CA ARG A 56 9.72 1.01 -10.36
C ARG A 56 10.74 0.48 -11.37
N GLU A 57 11.79 1.24 -11.71
CA GLU A 57 12.84 0.76 -12.60
C GLU A 57 13.50 -0.49 -12.00
N SER A 58 13.54 -1.56 -12.78
CA SER A 58 13.85 -2.91 -12.31
C SER A 58 15.25 -3.40 -12.68
N ASP A 59 15.95 -2.68 -13.57
CA ASP A 59 17.38 -2.89 -13.81
C ASP A 59 18.20 -2.31 -12.66
N TYR A 60 18.87 -3.18 -11.89
CA TYR A 60 19.69 -2.80 -10.74
C TYR A 60 20.73 -1.72 -11.07
N TYR A 61 21.30 -1.73 -12.28
CA TYR A 61 22.33 -0.77 -12.68
C TYR A 61 21.78 0.64 -12.94
N LYS A 62 20.45 0.80 -13.00
CA LYS A 62 19.75 2.09 -13.05
C LYS A 62 19.57 2.74 -11.68
N ARG A 63 20.04 2.09 -10.60
CA ARG A 63 20.13 2.63 -9.24
C ARG A 63 18.78 2.91 -8.56
N SER A 64 17.73 2.19 -8.96
CA SER A 64 16.39 2.23 -8.32
C SER A 64 16.08 0.98 -7.51
N CYS A 65 17.02 0.04 -7.36
CA CYS A 65 16.79 -1.16 -6.56
C CYS A 65 17.67 -1.19 -5.31
N THR A 66 17.17 -1.78 -4.24
CA THR A 66 17.91 -2.09 -3.00
C THR A 66 18.77 -3.34 -3.20
N HIS A 67 19.76 -3.55 -2.33
CA HIS A 67 20.56 -4.77 -2.36
C HIS A 67 21.27 -5.00 -1.02
N THR A 68 20.94 -6.10 -0.34
CA THR A 68 21.68 -6.53 0.84
C THR A 68 22.95 -7.28 0.46
N ALA A 69 23.87 -7.46 1.41
CA ALA A 69 24.86 -8.53 1.29
C ALA A 69 24.17 -9.90 1.45
N GLN A 70 24.90 -10.98 1.13
CA GLN A 70 24.39 -12.33 1.37
C GLN A 70 24.40 -12.60 2.88
N ASN A 71 23.23 -12.59 3.51
CA ASN A 71 23.11 -12.81 4.95
C ASN A 71 21.98 -13.79 5.24
N THR A 72 22.02 -14.41 6.42
CA THR A 72 20.89 -15.20 6.91
C THR A 72 19.76 -14.26 7.32
N ASN A 73 18.55 -14.54 6.86
CA ASN A 73 17.36 -13.73 7.13
C ASN A 73 17.52 -12.25 6.74
N PRO A 74 17.92 -11.93 5.48
CA PRO A 74 18.06 -10.54 5.06
C PRO A 74 16.69 -9.85 5.11
N TRP A 75 16.70 -8.58 5.51
CA TRP A 75 15.46 -7.82 5.69
C TRP A 75 15.62 -6.38 5.21
N TRP A 76 14.49 -5.82 4.79
CA TRP A 76 14.30 -4.41 4.49
C TRP A 76 13.08 -3.91 5.28
N ARG A 77 13.10 -2.67 5.73
CA ARG A 77 12.00 -2.04 6.47
C ARG A 77 11.82 -0.59 6.03
N VAL A 78 10.58 -0.13 5.95
CA VAL A 78 10.23 1.29 5.99
C VAL A 78 9.57 1.64 7.33
N ASP A 79 10.03 2.72 7.96
CA ASP A 79 9.31 3.46 8.99
C ASP A 79 8.42 4.49 8.30
N LEU A 80 7.09 4.30 8.39
CA LEU A 80 6.09 5.18 7.80
C LEU A 80 5.92 6.51 8.57
N LEU A 81 6.62 6.67 9.69
CA LEU A 81 6.61 7.83 10.60
C LEU A 81 5.31 8.05 11.39
N ASP A 82 4.23 7.39 11.00
CA ASP A 82 2.97 7.32 11.73
C ASP A 82 2.34 5.93 11.57
N VAL A 83 1.28 5.65 12.32
CA VAL A 83 0.52 4.41 12.24
C VAL A 83 -0.53 4.53 11.13
N TYR A 84 -0.50 3.60 10.17
CA TYR A 84 -1.43 3.54 9.05
C TYR A 84 -2.27 2.27 9.07
N ARG A 85 -3.44 2.29 8.41
CA ARG A 85 -4.26 1.09 8.13
C ARG A 85 -3.89 0.55 6.76
N VAL A 86 -2.85 -0.27 6.71
CA VAL A 86 -2.30 -0.76 5.44
C VAL A 86 -3.28 -1.70 4.75
N THR A 87 -3.84 -1.23 3.64
CA THR A 87 -4.80 -1.98 2.83
C THR A 87 -4.11 -2.92 1.85
N ALA A 88 -3.02 -2.47 1.25
CA ALA A 88 -2.22 -3.25 0.32
C ALA A 88 -0.76 -2.83 0.32
N VAL A 89 0.10 -3.74 -0.12
CA VAL A 89 1.52 -3.48 -0.39
C VAL A 89 1.85 -3.97 -1.80
N SER A 90 2.44 -3.11 -2.63
CA SER A 90 3.00 -3.52 -3.92
C SER A 90 4.51 -3.70 -3.82
N ILE A 91 5.02 -4.75 -4.45
CA ILE A 91 6.45 -5.03 -4.54
C ILE A 91 6.84 -5.14 -6.02
N THR A 92 7.84 -4.36 -6.45
CA THR A 92 8.50 -4.52 -7.74
C THR A 92 9.78 -5.32 -7.58
N ASN A 93 9.86 -6.45 -8.28
CA ASN A 93 11.04 -7.32 -8.25
C ASN A 93 12.12 -6.86 -9.24
N ARG A 94 13.36 -7.32 -9.04
CA ARG A 94 14.47 -7.10 -9.97
C ARG A 94 14.17 -7.69 -11.35
N GLY A 95 14.60 -7.00 -12.40
CA GLY A 95 14.34 -7.35 -13.79
C GLY A 95 15.53 -7.93 -14.54
N ASP A 96 16.75 -7.54 -14.16
CA ASP A 96 17.98 -7.87 -14.90
C ASP A 96 18.66 -9.18 -14.46
N ASP A 97 18.36 -9.70 -13.27
CA ASP A 97 19.03 -10.90 -12.73
C ASP A 97 18.23 -11.59 -11.59
N VAL A 98 18.24 -12.94 -11.59
CA VAL A 98 17.72 -13.89 -10.55
C VAL A 98 16.46 -13.43 -9.78
N PRO A 99 15.27 -13.34 -10.41
CA PRO A 99 14.03 -12.94 -9.73
C PRO A 99 13.60 -13.88 -8.58
N GLU A 100 13.97 -15.16 -8.65
CA GLU A 100 13.58 -16.21 -7.68
C GLU A 100 14.19 -16.01 -6.27
N ARG A 101 15.16 -15.11 -6.10
CA ARG A 101 15.71 -14.77 -4.77
C ARG A 101 14.63 -14.32 -3.80
N LEU A 102 13.59 -13.64 -4.30
CA LEU A 102 12.49 -13.10 -3.50
C LEU A 102 11.46 -14.18 -3.10
N ASP A 103 11.56 -15.39 -3.66
CA ASP A 103 10.57 -16.45 -3.43
C ASP A 103 10.58 -16.90 -1.96
N GLY A 104 9.41 -16.94 -1.33
CA GLY A 104 9.24 -17.23 0.09
C GLY A 104 9.52 -16.04 1.01
N ALA A 105 9.79 -14.84 0.49
CA ALA A 105 9.84 -13.63 1.31
C ALA A 105 8.49 -13.34 1.98
N GLU A 106 8.53 -12.66 3.11
CA GLU A 106 7.34 -12.33 3.91
C GLU A 106 7.20 -10.82 4.06
N ILE A 107 5.99 -10.31 3.86
CA ILE A 107 5.62 -8.94 4.22
C ILE A 107 5.01 -8.97 5.61
N ARG A 108 5.54 -8.14 6.52
CA ARG A 108 5.10 -8.04 7.92
C ARG A 108 4.81 -6.59 8.27
N ILE A 109 3.74 -6.38 9.04
CA ILE A 109 3.20 -5.05 9.32
C ILE A 109 2.87 -4.96 10.81
N GLY A 110 3.33 -3.90 11.47
CA GLY A 110 2.99 -3.63 12.86
C GLY A 110 3.75 -2.46 13.47
N ASN A 111 3.67 -2.35 14.79
CA ASN A 111 4.19 -1.21 15.55
C ASN A 111 5.46 -1.54 16.39
N SER A 112 5.91 -2.80 16.38
CA SER A 112 7.11 -3.21 17.14
C SER A 112 8.38 -3.12 16.30
N LEU A 113 9.48 -2.69 16.93
CA LEU A 113 10.84 -2.79 16.40
C LEU A 113 11.62 -3.99 16.95
N GLU A 114 11.01 -4.82 17.79
CA GLU A 114 11.64 -6.05 18.28
C GLU A 114 12.09 -6.91 17.10
N ASN A 115 13.33 -7.41 17.15
CA ASN A 115 13.96 -8.14 16.04
C ASN A 115 13.83 -7.38 14.70
N ASN A 116 14.09 -6.07 14.71
CA ASN A 116 13.95 -5.16 13.57
C ASN A 116 12.53 -5.06 12.98
N GLY A 117 11.52 -5.53 13.70
CA GLY A 117 10.13 -5.59 13.25
C GLY A 117 9.77 -6.90 12.52
N ILE A 118 10.69 -7.85 12.43
CA ILE A 118 10.44 -9.18 11.82
C ILE A 118 9.42 -9.99 12.64
N ASN A 119 9.23 -9.68 13.92
CA ASN A 119 8.24 -10.37 14.76
C ASN A 119 6.81 -9.82 14.59
N ASN A 120 6.62 -8.72 13.85
CA ASN A 120 5.28 -8.19 13.58
C ASN A 120 4.42 -9.22 12.81
N PRO A 121 3.08 -9.14 12.93
CA PRO A 121 2.16 -9.99 12.18
C PRO A 121 2.45 -10.03 10.68
N ARG A 122 2.32 -11.23 10.10
CA ARG A 122 2.55 -11.47 8.68
C ARG A 122 1.32 -11.07 7.86
N CYS A 123 1.49 -10.19 6.88
CA CYS A 123 0.48 -9.91 5.87
C CYS A 123 0.42 -11.05 4.84
N VAL A 124 1.54 -11.38 4.21
CA VAL A 124 1.59 -12.38 3.13
C VAL A 124 2.95 -13.06 3.03
N VAL A 125 2.97 -14.24 2.42
CA VAL A 125 4.18 -14.88 1.89
C VAL A 125 4.20 -14.70 0.38
N ILE A 126 5.25 -14.10 -0.16
CA ILE A 126 5.46 -13.89 -1.58
C ILE A 126 5.87 -15.24 -2.18
N SER A 127 4.99 -15.87 -2.96
CA SER A 127 5.32 -17.14 -3.62
C SER A 127 6.33 -16.97 -4.74
N HIS A 128 6.05 -16.01 -5.64
CA HIS A 128 6.90 -15.66 -6.77
C HIS A 128 6.46 -14.32 -7.37
N ILE A 129 7.42 -13.50 -7.81
CA ILE A 129 7.17 -12.31 -8.64
C ILE A 129 8.11 -12.39 -9.84
N PRO A 130 7.60 -12.48 -11.08
CA PRO A 130 8.46 -12.55 -12.26
C PRO A 130 9.38 -11.34 -12.40
N ALA A 131 10.47 -11.51 -13.16
CA ALA A 131 11.46 -10.46 -13.39
C ALA A 131 10.82 -9.13 -13.83
N GLY A 132 11.15 -8.06 -13.09
CA GLY A 132 10.72 -6.69 -13.38
C GLY A 132 9.21 -6.45 -13.25
N LYS A 133 8.46 -7.37 -12.65
CA LYS A 133 7.03 -7.20 -12.42
C LYS A 133 6.75 -6.63 -11.04
N THR A 134 5.62 -5.93 -10.95
CA THR A 134 5.04 -5.43 -9.71
C THR A 134 3.82 -6.25 -9.36
N TYR A 135 3.79 -6.84 -8.16
CA TYR A 135 2.64 -7.55 -7.63
C TYR A 135 2.10 -6.82 -6.40
N THR A 136 0.78 -6.71 -6.31
CA THR A 136 0.08 -6.06 -5.19
C THR A 136 -0.57 -7.11 -4.30
N PHE A 137 -0.27 -7.05 -3.01
CA PHE A 137 -0.75 -7.97 -1.99
C PHE A 137 -1.72 -7.25 -1.07
N GLN A 138 -2.90 -7.83 -0.83
CA GLN A 138 -3.88 -7.28 0.09
C GLN A 138 -3.49 -7.62 1.53
N CYS A 139 -3.48 -6.62 2.40
CA CYS A 139 -3.11 -6.73 3.81
C CYS A 139 -4.29 -6.44 4.76
N ASN A 140 -5.53 -6.41 4.26
CA ASN A 140 -6.76 -6.39 5.06
C ASN A 140 -6.79 -5.32 6.17
N GLU A 141 -6.33 -4.10 5.85
CA GLU A 141 -6.33 -2.96 6.77
C GLU A 141 -5.50 -3.19 8.05
N MET A 142 -4.43 -3.99 7.95
CA MET A 142 -3.49 -4.20 9.06
C MET A 142 -2.91 -2.87 9.55
N GLU A 143 -3.06 -2.62 10.84
CA GLU A 143 -2.52 -1.43 11.47
C GLU A 143 -1.01 -1.58 11.72
N GLY A 144 -0.22 -0.59 11.27
CA GLY A 144 1.22 -0.59 11.52
C GLY A 144 1.94 0.67 11.08
N ARG A 145 2.99 1.02 11.83
CA ARG A 145 3.99 2.03 11.48
C ARG A 145 5.14 1.46 10.66
N TYR A 146 5.46 0.19 10.85
CA TYR A 146 6.58 -0.47 10.19
C TYR A 146 6.07 -1.51 9.19
N VAL A 147 6.57 -1.45 7.96
CA VAL A 147 6.43 -2.51 6.96
C VAL A 147 7.79 -3.13 6.73
N VAL A 148 7.89 -4.44 6.91
CA VAL A 148 9.13 -5.22 6.80
C VAL A 148 8.96 -6.27 5.70
N VAL A 149 9.97 -6.38 4.84
CA VAL A 149 10.12 -7.50 3.89
C VAL A 149 11.34 -8.31 4.33
N VAL A 150 11.15 -9.60 4.58
CA VAL A 150 12.22 -10.49 5.08
C VAL A 150 12.22 -11.80 4.30
N ILE A 151 13.40 -12.37 4.02
CA ILE A 151 13.54 -13.72 3.46
C ILE A 151 13.94 -14.67 4.60
N PRO A 152 13.02 -15.41 5.23
CA PRO A 152 13.33 -16.23 6.40
C PRO A 152 13.99 -17.57 6.03
N GLY A 153 14.75 -18.11 6.99
CA GLY A 153 15.20 -19.51 7.00
C GLY A 153 16.38 -19.82 6.08
N ARG A 154 16.94 -18.85 5.36
CA ARG A 154 18.09 -19.07 4.48
C ARG A 154 19.02 -17.86 4.36
N SER A 155 20.22 -18.13 3.87
CA SER A 155 21.19 -17.10 3.48
C SER A 155 20.89 -16.64 2.06
N GLU A 156 20.60 -15.36 1.87
CA GLU A 156 20.12 -14.84 0.58
C GLU A 156 20.51 -13.36 0.39
N TRP A 157 20.40 -12.87 -0.84
CA TRP A 157 20.38 -11.44 -1.15
C TRP A 157 18.94 -10.95 -1.30
N LEU A 158 18.56 -9.92 -0.54
CA LEU A 158 17.28 -9.23 -0.72
C LEU A 158 17.47 -8.02 -1.64
N THR A 159 16.71 -8.01 -2.73
CA THR A 159 16.59 -6.89 -3.66
C THR A 159 15.12 -6.58 -3.88
N LEU A 160 14.79 -5.30 -3.73
CA LEU A 160 13.46 -4.72 -3.95
C LEU A 160 13.66 -3.48 -4.80
N CYS A 161 12.96 -3.38 -5.92
CA CYS A 161 13.05 -2.23 -6.82
C CYS A 161 11.99 -1.17 -6.55
N GLU A 162 10.88 -1.55 -5.91
CA GLU A 162 9.96 -0.58 -5.32
C GLU A 162 9.06 -1.30 -4.30
N VAL A 163 8.75 -0.62 -3.21
CA VAL A 163 7.80 -1.03 -2.18
C VAL A 163 6.82 0.11 -1.97
N GLU A 164 5.59 -0.08 -2.43
CA GLU A 164 4.52 0.89 -2.24
C GLU A 164 3.58 0.38 -1.15
N VAL A 165 3.24 1.25 -0.21
CA VAL A 165 2.35 0.90 0.92
C VAL A 165 1.11 1.76 0.81
N PHE A 166 -0.05 1.14 0.68
CA PHE A 166 -1.31 1.84 0.46
C PHE A 166 -2.16 1.88 1.72
N ASP A 167 -2.47 3.09 2.16
CA ASP A 167 -3.58 3.34 3.09
C ASP A 167 -4.78 3.90 2.32
N LEU A 168 -5.98 3.48 2.71
CA LEU A 168 -7.20 4.17 2.40
C LEU A 168 -7.40 5.21 3.49
N LEU A 169 -6.79 6.39 3.33
CA LEU A 169 -7.10 7.51 4.22
C LEU A 169 -8.63 7.68 4.23
N PRO A 170 -9.29 7.56 5.39
CA PRO A 170 -10.69 7.92 5.51
C PRO A 170 -10.78 9.46 5.63
N GLU A 171 -10.16 10.21 4.72
CA GLU A 171 -10.44 11.66 4.61
C GLU A 171 -11.84 11.94 4.02
N LEU A 172 -12.68 10.91 3.89
CA LEU A 172 -14.06 10.99 3.41
C LEU A 172 -15.06 10.28 4.32
N THR A 173 -14.88 10.32 5.65
CA THR A 173 -16.05 10.12 6.54
C THR A 173 -17.13 11.20 6.37
N GLU A 174 -16.84 12.26 5.60
CA GLU A 174 -17.86 13.06 4.92
C GLU A 174 -17.55 13.15 3.43
N LEU A 175 -18.17 12.30 2.60
CA LEU A 175 -18.34 12.60 1.18
C LEU A 175 -19.20 13.88 1.08
N LYS A 176 -18.58 15.06 1.12
CA LYS A 176 -19.25 16.32 0.79
C LYS A 176 -19.36 16.42 -0.71
N CYS A 177 -20.46 15.94 -1.27
CA CYS A 177 -20.82 16.25 -2.64
C CYS A 177 -21.23 17.73 -2.70
N ASN A 178 -20.31 18.61 -3.10
CA ASN A 178 -20.65 20.01 -3.38
C ASN A 178 -21.46 20.07 -4.69
N HIS A 179 -22.76 20.30 -4.58
CA HIS A 179 -23.58 20.70 -5.73
C HIS A 179 -23.34 22.20 -5.98
N PRO A 180 -22.98 22.66 -7.19
CA PRO A 180 -22.63 24.06 -7.42
C PRO A 180 -23.74 25.09 -7.17
N ASN A 181 -24.96 24.69 -6.80
CA ASN A 181 -26.13 25.59 -6.77
C ASN A 181 -27.24 25.28 -5.73
N SER A 182 -27.02 24.46 -4.69
CA SER A 182 -28.15 24.12 -3.78
C SER A 182 -27.91 24.24 -2.27
N GLY A 183 -26.70 24.55 -1.80
CA GLY A 183 -26.43 24.81 -0.37
C GLY A 183 -26.90 23.69 0.59
N SER A 184 -27.20 22.49 0.10
CA SER A 184 -27.82 21.42 0.87
C SER A 184 -26.88 20.22 0.95
N TYR A 185 -26.50 19.86 2.16
CA TYR A 185 -25.69 18.69 2.47
C TYR A 185 -26.58 17.46 2.64
N TYR A 186 -26.36 16.41 1.85
CA TYR A 186 -26.97 15.10 2.12
C TYR A 186 -25.99 14.26 2.93
N ARG A 187 -26.41 13.84 4.14
CA ARG A 187 -25.70 12.83 4.93
C ARG A 187 -26.07 11.45 4.39
N ILE A 188 -25.15 10.77 3.71
CA ILE A 188 -25.33 9.35 3.42
C ILE A 188 -24.85 8.58 4.65
N ALA A 189 -25.80 8.09 5.45
CA ALA A 189 -25.50 7.15 6.52
C ALA A 189 -25.08 5.82 5.90
N LYS A 190 -23.85 5.37 6.17
CA LYS A 190 -23.41 4.02 5.82
C LYS A 190 -24.17 3.04 6.73
N LEU A 191 -25.09 2.27 6.15
CA LEU A 191 -25.57 1.06 6.81
C LEU A 191 -24.38 0.10 6.87
N LEU A 192 -23.85 -0.15 8.06
CA LEU A 192 -23.06 -1.34 8.33
C LEU A 192 -24.05 -2.50 8.36
N LEU A 193 -23.97 -3.40 7.36
CA LEU A 193 -24.55 -4.73 7.43
C LEU A 193 -23.55 -5.66 8.12
#